data_AF-A0A6B2VA05-F1
#
_entry.id   AF-A0A6B2VA05-F1
#
_cell.length_a   1.000
_cell.length_b   1.000
_cell.length_c   1.000
_cell.angle_alpha   90.00
_cell.angle_beta   90.00
_cell.angle_gamma   90.00
#
_symmetry.space_group_name_H-M   'P 1'
#
loop_
_entity.id
_entity.type
_entity.pdbx_description
1 polymer ?
#
loop_
_entity_poly.entity_id
_entity_poly.type
_entity_poly.pdbx_seq_one_letter_code
_entity_poly.pdbx_strand_id
1 'polypeptide(L)'
;MSTRTEAVTLSDGATLRVRVERGPTGDAVFHEHNANNPNGGGQIYWFGEHLYLIFNGELLAMQDPRFEFAATVEEAAEKALAFFAQCAEGCITHAKEWGIPIAQCYTLDPL
;
A
#
# COMPACT_ATOMS: atom_id res chain seq x y z
N MET A 1 -19.23 -4.56 -5.16
CA MET A 1 -18.02 -4.61 -4.31
C MET A 1 -17.65 -3.21 -3.88
N SER A 2 -17.16 -3.05 -2.64
CA SER A 2 -16.70 -1.75 -2.14
C SER A 2 -15.49 -1.28 -2.95
N THR A 3 -15.39 0.03 -3.19
CA THR A 3 -14.19 0.66 -3.80
C THR A 3 -13.02 0.73 -2.84
N ARG A 4 -13.18 0.21 -1.62
CA ARG A 4 -12.15 0.18 -0.58
C ARG A 4 -12.17 -1.14 0.18
N THR A 5 -11.00 -1.60 0.61
CA THR A 5 -10.86 -2.70 1.58
C THR A 5 -11.38 -2.29 2.95
N GLU A 6 -11.49 -3.28 3.85
CA GLU A 6 -11.59 -2.99 5.28
C GLU A 6 -10.32 -2.24 5.75
N ALA A 7 -10.49 -1.44 6.79
CA ALA A 7 -9.38 -0.67 7.36
C ALA A 7 -8.67 -1.51 8.42
N VAL A 8 -7.33 -1.46 8.43
CA VAL A 8 -6.50 -2.00 9.50
C VAL A 8 -5.94 -0.86 10.34
N THR A 9 -5.72 -1.11 11.63
CA THR A 9 -5.09 -0.15 12.55
C THR A 9 -3.64 -0.54 12.76
N LEU A 10 -2.74 0.42 12.55
CA LEU A 10 -1.29 0.27 12.72
C LEU A 10 -0.89 0.45 14.19
N SER A 11 0.34 0.09 14.53
CA SER A 11 0.88 0.12 15.90
C SER A 11 1.06 1.52 16.51
N ASP A 12 0.87 2.58 15.73
CA ASP A 12 0.83 3.98 16.19
C ASP A 12 -0.61 4.52 16.32
N GLY A 13 -1.62 3.71 15.98
CA GLY A 13 -3.03 4.07 15.99
C GLY A 13 -3.55 4.65 14.67
N ALA A 14 -2.69 4.84 13.65
CA ALA A 14 -3.13 5.25 12.33
C ALA A 14 -3.95 4.15 11.66
N THR A 15 -4.95 4.53 10.85
CA THR A 15 -5.72 3.56 10.07
C THR A 15 -5.29 3.57 8.61
N LEU A 16 -5.16 2.37 8.03
CA LEU A 16 -4.78 2.14 6.66
C LEU A 16 -5.88 1.36 5.94
N ARG A 17 -6.15 1.72 4.69
CA ARG A 17 -7.00 0.94 3.77
C ARG A 17 -6.50 1.11 2.35
N VAL A 18 -6.96 0.26 1.45
CA VAL A 18 -6.68 0.37 0.01
C VAL A 18 -7.92 0.85 -0.71
N ARG A 19 -7.76 1.83 -1.60
CA ARG A 19 -8.78 2.19 -2.60
C ARG A 19 -8.48 1.43 -3.90
N VAL A 20 -9.50 0.75 -4.42
CA VAL A 20 -9.43 -0.04 -5.65
C VAL A 20 -9.95 0.81 -6.81
N GLU A 21 -9.12 1.00 -7.83
CA GLU A 21 -9.46 1.60 -9.12
C GLU A 21 -9.37 0.53 -10.21
N ARG A 22 -10.49 0.14 -10.80
CA ARG A 22 -10.53 -0.92 -11.82
C ARG A 22 -10.32 -0.32 -13.21
N GLY A 23 -9.42 -0.90 -13.97
CA GLY A 23 -9.18 -0.56 -15.36
C GLY A 23 -10.21 -1.21 -16.30
N PRO A 24 -10.38 -0.66 -17.51
CA PRO A 24 -11.33 -1.16 -18.50
C PRO A 24 -10.91 -2.52 -19.10
N THR A 25 -9.65 -2.92 -18.94
CA THR A 25 -9.11 -4.18 -19.46
C THR A 25 -9.08 -5.31 -18.45
N GLY A 26 -9.73 -5.12 -17.30
CA GLY A 26 -9.77 -6.11 -16.21
C GLY A 26 -8.59 -6.03 -15.25
N ASP A 27 -7.69 -5.08 -15.45
CA ASP A 27 -6.61 -4.67 -14.54
C ASP A 27 -7.13 -3.81 -13.38
N ALA A 28 -6.28 -3.55 -12.38
CA ALA A 28 -6.61 -2.65 -11.28
C ALA A 28 -5.39 -1.93 -10.72
N VAL A 29 -5.61 -0.72 -10.19
CA VAL A 29 -4.67 0.04 -9.38
C VAL A 29 -5.18 0.12 -7.95
N PHE A 30 -4.31 -0.19 -7.01
CA PHE A 30 -4.54 -0.17 -5.57
C PHE A 30 -3.79 1.00 -4.96
N HIS A 31 -4.55 1.98 -4.48
CA HIS A 31 -4.01 3.18 -3.87
C HIS A 31 -3.99 3.01 -2.36
N GLU A 32 -2.82 3.13 -1.75
CA GLU A 32 -2.70 3.25 -0.31
C GLU A 32 -3.46 4.50 0.16
N HIS A 33 -4.27 4.34 1.19
CA HIS A 33 -4.96 5.44 1.84
C HIS A 33 -4.73 5.34 3.35
N ASN A 34 -3.72 6.08 3.80
CA ASN A 34 -3.40 6.24 5.21
C ASN A 34 -4.09 7.48 5.79
N ALA A 35 -4.73 7.37 6.94
CA ALA A 35 -5.39 8.52 7.59
C ALA A 35 -4.41 9.66 7.96
N ASN A 36 -3.16 9.32 8.26
CA ASN A 36 -2.11 10.29 8.59
C ASN A 36 -1.37 10.81 7.35
N ASN A 37 -1.58 10.19 6.18
CA ASN A 37 -1.05 10.65 4.90
C ASN A 37 -2.06 10.38 3.75
N PRO A 38 -3.16 11.15 3.68
CA PRO A 38 -4.24 10.87 2.73
C PRO A 38 -3.85 11.12 1.26
N ASN A 39 -2.73 11.82 1.01
CA ASN A 39 -2.29 12.22 -0.33
C ASN A 39 -0.99 11.56 -0.80
N GLY A 40 -0.23 10.91 0.10
CA GLY A 40 1.16 10.46 -0.15
C GLY A 40 1.36 8.96 0.00
N GLY A 41 0.38 8.17 -0.46
CA GLY A 41 0.43 6.71 -0.38
C GLY A 41 1.11 6.06 -1.59
N GLY A 42 1.65 4.85 -1.38
CA GLY A 42 2.11 3.97 -2.44
C GLY A 42 0.96 3.49 -3.34
N GLN A 43 1.32 3.01 -4.53
CA GLN A 43 0.37 2.44 -5.48
C GLN A 43 0.87 1.09 -5.98
N ILE A 44 -0.04 0.13 -6.13
CA ILE A 44 0.24 -1.19 -6.71
C ILE A 44 -0.66 -1.38 -7.93
N TYR A 45 -0.08 -1.78 -9.04
CA TYR A 45 -0.78 -2.18 -10.25
C TYR A 45 -0.91 -3.70 -10.31
N TRP A 46 -2.07 -4.20 -10.74
CA TRP A 46 -2.31 -5.63 -10.95
C TRP A 46 -2.78 -5.91 -12.37
N PHE A 47 -2.09 -6.83 -13.02
CA PHE A 47 -2.35 -7.24 -14.40
C PHE A 47 -1.88 -8.67 -14.65
N GLY A 48 -2.71 -9.47 -15.32
CA GLY A 48 -2.34 -10.84 -15.71
C GLY A 48 -1.92 -11.71 -14.52
N GLU A 49 -2.56 -11.51 -13.37
CA GLU A 49 -2.27 -12.13 -12.07
C GLU A 49 -1.04 -11.59 -11.31
N HIS A 50 -0.20 -10.77 -11.93
CA HIS A 50 0.99 -10.19 -11.29
C HIS A 50 0.70 -8.86 -10.60
N LEU A 51 1.38 -8.60 -9.49
CA LEU A 51 1.39 -7.31 -8.79
C LEU A 51 2.71 -6.56 -9.04
N TYR A 52 2.59 -5.25 -9.26
CA TYR A 52 3.69 -4.34 -9.56
C TYR A 52 3.61 -3.11 -8.66
N LEU A 53 4.71 -2.75 -8.00
CA LEU A 53 4.80 -1.47 -7.30
C LEU A 53 4.97 -0.34 -8.33
N ILE A 54 4.17 0.71 -8.21
CA ILE A 54 4.37 1.95 -8.98
C ILE A 54 5.31 2.83 -8.18
N PHE A 55 6.53 3.03 -8.67
CA PHE A 55 7.55 3.84 -8.01
C PHE A 55 8.24 4.74 -9.03
N ASN A 56 8.26 6.05 -8.79
CA ASN A 56 8.84 7.05 -9.71
C ASN A 56 8.35 6.93 -11.17
N GLY A 57 7.08 6.52 -11.37
CA GLY A 57 6.48 6.35 -12.70
C GLY A 57 6.85 5.04 -13.39
N GLU A 58 7.62 4.17 -12.74
CA GLU A 58 7.98 2.84 -13.24
C GLU A 58 7.15 1.75 -12.57
N LEU A 59 6.97 0.63 -13.28
CA LEU A 59 6.37 -0.59 -12.76
C LEU A 59 7.48 -1.55 -12.33
N LEU A 60 7.59 -1.78 -11.04
CA LEU A 60 8.53 -2.74 -10.45
C LEU A 60 7.78 -4.00 -10.04
N ALA A 61 8.11 -5.14 -10.66
CA ALA A 61 7.49 -6.41 -10.29
C ALA A 61 7.76 -6.73 -8.81
N MET A 62 6.72 -7.08 -8.06
CA MET A 62 6.89 -7.50 -6.67
C MET A 62 7.61 -8.85 -6.64
N GLN A 63 8.71 -8.95 -5.89
CA GLN A 63 9.54 -10.16 -5.83
C GLN A 63 9.29 -11.01 -4.58
N ASP A 64 8.52 -10.51 -3.61
CA ASP A 64 8.13 -11.30 -2.44
C ASP A 64 6.99 -12.25 -2.84
N PRO A 65 7.16 -13.59 -2.72
CA PRO A 65 6.15 -14.56 -3.14
C PRO A 65 4.77 -14.35 -2.48
N ARG A 66 4.72 -13.70 -1.31
CA ARG A 66 3.46 -13.38 -0.62
C ARG A 66 2.64 -12.34 -1.40
N PHE A 67 3.31 -11.46 -2.11
CA PHE A 67 2.74 -10.29 -2.79
C PHE A 67 2.98 -10.27 -4.30
N GLU A 68 3.59 -11.30 -4.89
CA GLU A 68 3.91 -11.34 -6.32
C GLU A 68 2.66 -11.60 -7.19
N PHE A 69 1.79 -12.49 -6.73
CA PHE A 69 0.63 -12.97 -7.51
C PHE A 69 -0.69 -12.81 -6.78
N ALA A 70 -1.77 -12.60 -7.54
CA ALA A 70 -3.16 -12.69 -7.10
C ALA A 70 -4.06 -13.10 -8.26
N ALA A 71 -4.96 -14.05 -8.06
CA ALA A 71 -5.86 -14.55 -9.10
C ALA A 71 -7.08 -13.62 -9.31
N THR A 72 -7.41 -12.79 -8.32
CA THR A 72 -8.59 -11.92 -8.35
C THR A 72 -8.24 -10.51 -7.87
N VAL A 73 -9.08 -9.54 -8.25
CA VAL A 73 -8.92 -8.14 -7.76
C VAL A 73 -9.07 -8.07 -6.24
N GLU A 74 -9.89 -8.93 -5.66
CA GLU A 74 -10.12 -8.99 -4.22
C GLU A 74 -8.89 -9.49 -3.49
N GLU A 75 -8.31 -10.60 -3.96
CA GLU A 75 -7.05 -11.11 -3.43
C GLU A 75 -5.92 -10.09 -3.61
N ALA A 76 -5.86 -9.44 -4.76
CA ALA A 76 -4.87 -8.40 -5.05
C ALA A 76 -5.04 -7.19 -4.11
N ALA A 77 -6.28 -6.80 -3.77
CA ALA A 77 -6.56 -5.72 -2.83
C ALA A 77 -6.11 -6.07 -1.40
N GLU A 78 -6.38 -7.29 -0.94
CA GLU A 78 -5.96 -7.77 0.38
C GLU A 78 -4.42 -7.88 0.48
N LYS A 79 -3.77 -8.36 -0.58
CA LYS A 79 -2.29 -8.41 -0.65
C LYS A 79 -1.69 -7.01 -0.68
N ALA A 80 -2.26 -6.09 -1.44
CA ALA A 80 -1.83 -4.69 -1.45
C ALA A 80 -1.97 -4.07 -0.05
N LEU A 81 -3.09 -4.30 0.64
CA LEU A 81 -3.30 -3.83 2.00
C LEU A 81 -2.25 -4.38 2.96
N ALA A 82 -2.01 -5.69 2.92
CA ALA A 82 -1.01 -6.34 3.76
C ALA A 82 0.41 -5.84 3.47
N PHE A 83 0.76 -5.61 2.20
CA PHE A 83 2.05 -5.05 1.81
C PHE A 83 2.23 -3.63 2.37
N PHE A 84 1.27 -2.73 2.13
CA PHE A 84 1.36 -1.36 2.64
C PHE A 84 1.39 -1.32 4.16
N ALA A 85 0.59 -2.15 4.84
CA ALA A 85 0.63 -2.27 6.29
C ALA A 85 2.01 -2.73 6.78
N GLN A 86 2.61 -3.75 6.14
CA GLN A 86 3.95 -4.22 6.49
C GLN A 86 5.02 -3.13 6.30
N CYS A 87 4.97 -2.38 5.20
CA CYS A 87 5.87 -1.26 4.95
C CYS A 87 5.71 -0.16 6.02
N ALA A 88 4.47 0.24 6.30
CA ALA A 88 4.17 1.26 7.30
C ALA A 88 4.64 0.84 8.70
N GLU A 89 4.38 -0.41 9.12
CA GLU A 89 4.85 -0.95 10.39
C GLU A 89 6.38 -1.00 10.46
N GLY A 90 7.06 -1.32 9.35
CA GLY A 90 8.52 -1.24 9.25
C GLY A 90 9.03 0.18 9.53
N CYS A 91 8.42 1.19 8.91
CA CYS A 91 8.77 2.60 9.14
C CYS A 91 8.50 3.02 10.59
N ILE A 92 7.34 2.66 11.15
CA ILE A 92 6.98 2.99 12.54
C ILE A 92 7.96 2.33 13.53
N THR A 93 8.29 1.06 13.31
CA THR A 93 9.23 0.32 14.16
C THR A 93 10.60 0.96 14.13
N HIS A 94 11.12 1.26 12.93
CA HIS A 94 12.39 1.95 12.77
C HIS A 94 12.38 3.33 13.47
N ALA A 95 11.31 4.12 13.30
CA ALA A 95 11.21 5.41 13.96
C ALA A 95 11.24 5.30 15.50
N LYS A 96 10.51 4.33 16.06
CA LYS A 96 10.52 4.03 17.51
C LYS A 96 11.92 3.64 18.00
N GLU A 97 12.62 2.76 17.28
CA GLU A 97 13.97 2.29 17.63
C GLU A 97 15.01 3.42 17.63
N TRP A 98 14.87 4.38 16.71
CA TRP A 98 15.83 5.46 16.53
C TRP A 98 15.42 6.77 17.22
N GLY A 99 14.31 6.77 17.98
CA GLY A 99 13.79 7.95 18.65
C GLY A 99 13.29 9.05 17.70
N ILE A 100 12.96 8.69 16.46
CA ILE A 100 12.41 9.60 15.45
C ILE A 100 10.91 9.77 15.73
N PRO A 101 10.37 11.01 15.76
CA PRO A 101 8.92 11.20 15.90
C PRO A 101 8.16 10.50 14.76
N ILE A 102 7.24 9.58 15.10
CA ILE A 102 6.47 8.77 14.13
C ILE A 102 5.74 9.63 13.09
N ALA A 103 5.29 10.84 13.47
CA ALA A 103 4.66 11.78 12.55
C ALA A 103 5.52 12.09 11.31
N GLN A 104 6.86 12.02 11.43
CA GLN A 104 7.79 12.24 10.32
C GLN A 104 7.76 11.12 9.27
N CYS A 105 7.26 9.92 9.61
CA CYS A 105 7.06 8.85 8.65
C CYS A 105 5.95 9.16 7.63
N TYR A 106 5.11 10.16 7.91
CA TYR A 106 3.97 10.54 7.08
C TYR A 106 4.16 11.85 6.34
N THR A 107 5.21 12.60 6.66
CA THR A 107 5.55 13.86 6.01
C THR A 107 6.53 13.56 4.88
N LEU A 108 6.05 13.62 3.63
CA LEU A 108 6.93 13.83 2.48
C LEU A 108 7.44 15.27 2.58
N ASP A 109 8.62 15.48 3.15
CA ASP A 109 9.34 16.71 2.84
C ASP A 109 9.61 16.68 1.32
N PRO A 110 9.21 17.72 0.56
CA PRO A 110 9.60 17.81 -0.83
C PRO A 110 11.14 17.93 -0.87
N LEU A 111 11.79 16.86 -1.31
CA LEU A 111 13.18 16.91 -1.78
C LEU A 111 13.25 17.69 -3.09
#